data_AF-A0A924N434-F1
#
_entry.id   AF-A0A924N434-F1
#
_cell.length_a   1.000
_cell.length_b   1.000
_cell.length_c   1.000
_cell.angle_alpha   90.00
_cell.angle_beta   90.00
_cell.angle_gamma   90.00
#
_symmetry.space_group_name_H-M   'P 1'
#
loop_
_entity.id
_entity.type
_entity.pdbx_description
1 polymer ?
#
loop_
_entity_poly.entity_id
_entity_poly.type
_entity_poly.pdbx_seq_one_letter_code
_entity_poly.pdbx_strand_id
1 'polypeptide(L)'
;EIIHQHPPASGPTIGDTSHRDFRRLAHSLIRIDDGGVVLNLGSAVIMPEVFLKALTIARNLGNGAPQNFTTVDLDMQRHYRPRVNVVQRPTARNGKGYEITGHHEIMVPLLVWAIVDELARSDESS
;
A
#
# COMPACT_ATOMS: atom_id res chain seq x y z
N GLU A 1 -11.38 -16.22 9.56
CA GLU A 1 -12.14 -15.65 8.43
C GLU A 1 -13.30 -16.61 8.16
N ILE A 2 -14.55 -16.15 8.32
CA ILE A 2 -15.78 -17.00 8.37
C ILE A 2 -16.80 -16.55 7.28
N ILE A 3 -16.49 -15.49 6.52
CA ILE A 3 -17.47 -14.84 5.63
C ILE A 3 -17.90 -15.74 4.47
N HIS A 4 -17.09 -16.74 4.11
CA HIS A 4 -17.42 -17.70 3.06
C HIS A 4 -18.43 -18.78 3.45
N GLN A 5 -18.85 -18.83 4.73
CA GLN A 5 -19.80 -19.84 5.23
C GLN A 5 -21.26 -19.36 5.19
N HIS A 6 -21.51 -18.09 4.86
CA HIS A 6 -22.88 -17.55 4.78
C HIS A 6 -23.59 -18.11 3.51
N PRO A 7 -24.86 -18.55 3.58
CA PRO A 7 -25.56 -19.17 2.44
C PRO A 7 -25.54 -18.40 1.10
N PRO A 8 -25.59 -17.06 1.08
CA PRO A 8 -25.44 -16.23 -0.13
C PRO A 8 -24.01 -16.10 -0.67
N ALA A 9 -22.98 -16.63 0.01
CA ALA A 9 -21.60 -16.52 -0.45
C ALA A 9 -21.43 -17.27 -1.78
N SER A 10 -21.06 -16.53 -2.83
CA SER A 10 -20.87 -17.07 -4.18
C SER A 10 -19.39 -17.08 -4.53
N GLY A 11 -18.79 -18.28 -4.56
CA GLY A 11 -17.39 -18.47 -4.94
C GLY A 11 -17.01 -17.83 -6.29
N PRO A 12 -17.78 -18.04 -7.37
CA PRO A 12 -17.53 -17.37 -8.65
C PRO A 12 -17.55 -15.85 -8.54
N THR A 13 -18.50 -15.28 -7.80
CA THR A 13 -18.61 -13.83 -7.62
C THR A 13 -17.41 -13.29 -6.86
N ILE A 14 -17.04 -13.93 -5.74
CA ILE A 14 -15.86 -13.55 -4.94
C ILE A 14 -14.61 -13.56 -5.80
N GLY A 15 -14.38 -14.64 -6.55
CA GLY A 15 -13.21 -14.76 -7.41
C GLY A 15 -13.15 -13.68 -8.50
N ASP A 16 -14.25 -13.44 -9.19
CA ASP A 16 -14.35 -12.41 -10.22
C ASP A 16 -14.12 -11.00 -9.65
N THR A 17 -14.75 -10.67 -8.51
CA THR A 17 -14.57 -9.36 -7.88
C THR A 17 -13.14 -9.17 -7.38
N SER A 18 -12.55 -10.15 -6.70
CA SER A 18 -11.17 -10.07 -6.21
C SER A 18 -10.16 -9.96 -7.36
N HIS A 19 -10.39 -10.67 -8.47
CA HIS A 19 -9.54 -10.57 -9.64
C HIS A 19 -9.62 -9.18 -10.29
N ARG A 20 -10.83 -8.62 -10.42
CA ARG A 20 -11.02 -7.26 -10.95
C ARG A 20 -10.37 -6.21 -10.05
N ASP A 21 -10.50 -6.33 -8.74
CA ASP A 21 -9.87 -5.39 -7.79
C ASP A 21 -8.35 -5.49 -7.82
N PHE A 22 -7.79 -6.70 -7.92
CA PHE A 22 -6.36 -6.90 -8.12
C PHE A 22 -5.86 -6.20 -9.39
N ARG A 23 -6.58 -6.32 -10.51
CA ARG A 23 -6.22 -5.65 -11.77
C ARG A 23 -6.27 -4.12 -11.64
N ARG A 24 -7.27 -3.58 -10.93
CA ARG A 24 -7.36 -2.14 -10.65
C ARG A 24 -6.18 -1.66 -9.83
N LEU A 25 -5.81 -2.39 -8.78
CA LEU A 25 -4.64 -2.07 -7.96
C LEU A 25 -3.36 -2.11 -8.79
N ALA A 26 -3.13 -3.17 -9.58
CA ALA A 26 -1.94 -3.27 -10.43
C ALA A 26 -1.85 -2.10 -11.42
N HIS A 27 -2.98 -1.69 -12.00
CA HIS A 27 -3.04 -0.53 -12.88
C HIS A 27 -2.77 0.79 -12.14
N SER A 28 -3.32 0.99 -10.93
CA SER A 28 -3.10 2.24 -10.17
C SER A 28 -1.64 2.43 -9.76
N LEU A 29 -0.90 1.34 -9.54
CA LEU A 29 0.53 1.40 -9.20
C LEU A 29 1.40 2.00 -10.31
N ILE A 30 0.94 2.07 -11.56
CA ILE A 30 1.72 2.77 -12.60
C ILE A 30 1.88 4.27 -12.27
N ARG A 31 0.92 4.85 -11.55
CA ARG A 31 0.86 6.29 -11.25
C ARG A 31 1.75 6.74 -10.09
N ILE A 32 2.43 5.81 -9.41
CA ILE A 32 3.29 6.15 -8.26
C ILE A 32 4.74 6.39 -8.67
N ASP A 33 5.08 6.20 -9.94
CA ASP A 33 6.45 6.40 -10.43
C ASP A 33 6.91 7.82 -10.14
N ASP A 34 8.14 7.95 -9.65
CA ASP A 34 8.81 9.22 -9.38
C ASP A 34 8.06 10.15 -8.40
N GLY A 35 7.96 9.71 -7.14
CA GLY A 35 7.46 10.53 -6.03
C GLY A 35 6.11 10.12 -5.45
N GLY A 36 5.49 9.04 -5.95
CA GLY A 36 4.27 8.50 -5.36
C GLY A 36 4.49 7.84 -3.98
N VAL A 37 3.40 7.59 -3.27
CA VAL A 37 3.41 7.00 -1.93
C VAL A 37 2.47 5.79 -1.84
N VAL A 38 2.92 4.72 -1.20
CA VAL A 38 2.11 3.55 -0.82
C VAL A 38 2.10 3.41 0.69
N LEU A 39 0.91 3.39 1.29
CA LEU A 39 0.71 3.20 2.72
C LEU A 39 0.07 1.82 2.97
N ASN A 40 0.76 0.95 3.71
CA ASN A 40 0.18 -0.26 4.28
C ASN A 40 -0.31 0.05 5.70
N LEU A 41 -1.62 0.07 5.91
CA LEU A 41 -2.25 0.39 7.20
C LEU A 41 -2.80 -0.89 7.84
N GLY A 42 -2.14 -1.40 8.88
CA GLY A 42 -2.67 -2.47 9.74
C GLY A 42 -2.83 -3.85 9.08
N SER A 43 -2.22 -4.09 7.91
CA SER A 43 -2.29 -5.38 7.23
C SER A 43 -0.98 -6.15 7.34
N ALA A 44 -0.96 -7.16 8.22
CA ALA A 44 0.20 -8.02 8.43
C ALA A 44 0.45 -9.04 7.29
N VAL A 45 -0.55 -9.37 6.45
CA VAL A 45 -0.45 -10.48 5.47
C VAL A 45 -1.00 -10.14 4.09
N ILE A 46 -2.29 -9.81 3.97
CA ILE A 46 -2.96 -9.73 2.66
C ILE A 46 -2.33 -8.62 1.80
N MET A 47 -2.28 -7.38 2.31
CA MET A 47 -1.74 -6.28 1.54
C MET A 47 -0.24 -6.43 1.21
N PRO A 48 0.65 -6.86 2.13
CA PRO A 48 2.04 -7.16 1.77
C PRO A 48 2.19 -8.15 0.61
N GLU A 49 1.37 -9.20 0.59
CA GLU A 49 1.41 -10.24 -0.45
C GLU A 49 0.79 -9.77 -1.77
N VAL A 50 -0.31 -9.02 -1.71
CA VAL A 50 -1.04 -8.51 -2.88
C VAL A 50 -0.26 -7.38 -3.54
N PHE A 51 0.28 -6.44 -2.75
CA PHE A 51 1.08 -5.31 -3.21
C PHE A 51 2.29 -5.77 -4.01
N LEU A 52 3.07 -6.70 -3.47
CA LEU A 52 4.28 -7.17 -4.15
C LEU A 52 3.97 -7.77 -5.53
N LYS A 53 2.89 -8.55 -5.64
CA LYS A 53 2.45 -9.14 -6.91
C LYS A 53 1.95 -8.08 -7.89
N ALA A 54 1.15 -7.13 -7.42
CA ALA A 54 0.65 -6.02 -8.23
C ALA A 54 1.80 -5.13 -8.75
N LEU A 55 2.79 -4.84 -7.89
CA LEU A 55 3.97 -4.06 -8.23
C LEU A 55 4.85 -4.76 -9.27
N THR A 56 5.02 -6.08 -9.15
CA THR A 56 5.72 -6.87 -10.17
C THR A 56 5.03 -6.77 -11.54
N ILE A 57 3.70 -6.85 -11.59
CA ILE A 57 2.96 -6.68 -12.85
C ILE A 57 3.14 -5.28 -13.40
N ALA A 58 3.00 -4.24 -12.57
CA ALA A 58 3.19 -2.86 -12.99
C ALA A 58 4.58 -2.64 -13.59
N ARG A 59 5.63 -3.13 -12.93
CA ARG A 59 7.04 -3.07 -13.41
C ARG A 59 7.27 -3.82 -14.71
N ASN A 60 6.67 -5.00 -14.85
CA ASN A 60 6.82 -5.78 -16.07
C ASN A 60 6.15 -5.10 -17.27
N LEU A 61 5.01 -4.45 -17.08
CA LEU A 61 4.29 -3.73 -18.14
C LEU A 61 4.88 -2.33 -18.39
N GLY A 62 5.45 -1.69 -17.37
CA GLY A 62 6.00 -0.33 -17.40
C GLY A 62 7.51 -0.26 -17.65
N ASN A 63 8.12 -1.30 -18.24
CA ASN A 63 9.56 -1.36 -18.53
C ASN A 63 10.46 -1.01 -17.32
N GLY A 64 10.10 -1.54 -16.14
CA GLY A 64 10.80 -1.29 -14.88
C GLY A 64 10.17 -0.23 -13.98
N ALA A 65 9.25 0.60 -14.48
CA ALA A 65 8.46 1.55 -13.68
C ALA A 65 7.23 0.87 -13.02
N PRO A 66 6.86 1.22 -11.77
CA PRO A 66 7.32 2.37 -11.01
C PRO A 66 8.61 2.14 -10.22
N GLN A 67 9.38 3.22 -10.08
CA GLN A 67 10.62 3.41 -9.32
C GLN A 67 10.53 4.73 -8.53
N ASN A 68 11.52 4.99 -7.66
CA ASN A 68 11.64 6.22 -6.89
C ASN A 68 10.34 6.65 -6.15
N PHE A 69 9.69 5.72 -5.46
CA PHE A 69 8.49 5.99 -4.67
C PHE A 69 8.72 5.68 -3.20
N THR A 70 7.83 6.20 -2.36
CA THR A 70 7.86 5.95 -0.92
C THR A 70 6.89 4.84 -0.53
N THR A 71 7.34 3.93 0.31
CA THR A 71 6.49 2.94 0.97
C THR A 71 6.52 3.13 2.46
N VAL A 72 5.38 2.95 3.12
CA VAL A 72 5.25 3.03 4.57
C VAL A 72 4.44 1.84 5.07
N ASP A 73 4.98 1.16 6.07
CA ASP A 73 4.21 0.23 6.90
C ASP A 73 3.81 0.92 8.21
N LEU A 74 2.52 0.94 8.50
CA LEU A 74 1.91 1.55 9.69
C LEU A 74 1.10 0.49 10.42
N ASP A 75 1.66 -0.01 11.52
CA ASP A 75 1.04 -1.05 12.33
C ASP A 75 1.36 -0.86 13.82
N MET A 76 0.56 -1.45 14.70
CA MET A 76 0.80 -1.45 16.14
C MET A 76 1.97 -2.38 16.51
N GLN A 77 2.27 -3.36 15.65
CA GLN A 77 3.32 -4.34 15.85
C GLN A 77 4.19 -4.48 14.59
N ARG A 78 5.47 -4.78 14.79
CA ARG A 78 6.37 -5.06 13.66
C ARG A 78 6.19 -6.48 13.17
N HIS A 79 5.93 -6.61 11.87
CA HIS A 79 5.71 -7.89 11.23
C HIS A 79 6.77 -8.15 10.16
N TYR A 80 7.21 -9.40 10.04
CA TYR A 80 8.21 -9.78 9.04
C TYR A 80 7.74 -9.50 7.60
N ARG A 81 6.48 -9.84 7.28
CA ARG A 81 5.96 -9.74 5.90
C ARG A 81 5.81 -8.30 5.42
N PRO A 82 5.19 -7.36 6.16
CA PRO A 82 5.16 -5.95 5.76
C PRO A 82 6.55 -5.35 5.65
N ARG A 83 7.42 -5.58 6.64
CA ARG A 83 8.82 -5.12 6.60
C ARG A 83 9.54 -5.57 5.33
N VAL A 84 9.37 -6.82 4.91
CA VAL A 84 10.06 -7.33 3.71
C VAL A 84 9.35 -6.94 2.42
N ASN A 85 8.04 -7.14 2.33
CA ASN A 85 7.28 -7.06 1.09
C ASN A 85 6.69 -5.68 0.79
N VAL A 86 6.59 -4.78 1.78
CA VAL A 86 6.16 -3.38 1.60
C VAL A 86 7.35 -2.45 1.70
N VAL A 87 8.18 -2.61 2.73
CA VAL A 87 9.23 -1.63 3.05
C VAL A 87 10.52 -1.94 2.29
N GLN A 88 11.07 -3.15 2.38
CA GLN A 88 12.42 -3.43 1.88
C GLN A 88 12.47 -3.76 0.38
N ARG A 89 11.77 -4.80 -0.07
CA ARG A 89 11.87 -5.28 -1.47
C ARG A 89 11.39 -4.25 -2.50
N PRO A 90 10.27 -3.53 -2.27
CA PRO A 90 9.77 -2.56 -3.24
C PRO A 90 10.76 -1.42 -3.52
N THR A 91 11.50 -0.96 -2.51
CA THR A 91 12.41 0.19 -2.60
C THR A 91 13.88 -0.22 -2.63
N ALA A 92 14.21 -1.52 -2.71
CA ALA A 92 15.58 -2.04 -2.66
C ALA A 92 16.50 -1.48 -3.75
N ARG A 93 15.95 -1.14 -4.92
CA ARG A 93 16.69 -0.50 -6.02
C ARG A 93 16.71 1.02 -5.89
N ASN A 94 15.53 1.61 -5.70
CA ASN A 94 15.32 3.05 -5.68
C ASN A 94 14.00 3.34 -4.93
N GLY A 95 13.94 4.46 -4.21
CA GLY A 95 12.82 4.85 -3.35
C GLY A 95 13.15 4.82 -1.86
N LYS A 96 12.13 5.08 -1.02
CA LYS A 96 12.29 5.17 0.44
C LYS A 96 11.25 4.31 1.16
N GLY A 97 11.70 3.42 2.03
CA GLY A 97 10.82 2.58 2.85
C GLY A 97 10.85 3.02 4.31
N TYR A 98 9.67 3.16 4.92
CA TYR A 98 9.50 3.51 6.33
C TYR A 98 8.66 2.46 7.06
N GLU A 99 8.98 2.22 8.33
CA GLU A 99 8.20 1.39 9.24
C GLU A 99 7.88 2.24 10.47
N ILE A 100 6.60 2.51 10.71
CA ILE A 100 6.13 3.37 11.79
C ILE A 100 5.24 2.54 12.69
N THR A 101 5.69 2.33 13.92
CA THR A 101 5.01 1.48 14.89
C THR A 101 4.25 2.31 15.91
N GLY A 102 2.94 2.10 16.02
CA GLY A 102 2.10 2.80 16.98
C GLY A 102 0.62 2.48 16.84
N HIS A 103 -0.16 2.84 17.85
CA HIS A 103 -1.61 2.69 17.86
C HIS A 103 -2.28 3.50 16.73
N HIS A 104 -3.06 2.84 15.87
CA HIS A 104 -3.68 3.48 14.70
C HIS A 104 -4.60 4.65 15.06
N GLU A 105 -5.26 4.58 16.21
CA GLU A 105 -6.12 5.65 16.73
C GLU A 105 -5.35 6.94 17.05
N ILE A 106 -4.03 6.86 17.22
CA ILE A 106 -3.13 8.01 17.39
C ILE A 106 -2.46 8.33 16.05
N MET A 107 -1.86 7.31 15.41
CA MET A 107 -1.01 7.48 14.24
C MET A 107 -1.77 8.01 13.02
N VAL A 108 -2.99 7.53 12.76
CA VAL A 108 -3.76 7.93 11.58
C VAL A 108 -4.21 9.40 11.70
N PRO A 109 -4.83 9.85 12.82
CA PRO A 109 -5.17 11.26 12.97
C PRO A 109 -3.95 12.18 12.91
N LEU A 110 -2.82 11.80 13.52
CA LEU A 110 -1.60 12.60 13.47
C LEU A 110 -1.03 12.72 12.06
N LEU A 111 -1.01 11.63 11.29
CA LEU A 111 -0.56 11.67 9.90
C LEU A 111 -1.46 12.57 9.05
N VAL A 112 -2.78 12.45 9.21
CA VAL A 112 -3.73 13.31 8.50
C VAL A 112 -3.51 14.77 8.87
N TRP A 113 -3.38 15.08 10.16
CA TRP A 113 -3.19 16.44 10.62
C TRP A 113 -1.86 17.04 10.12
N ALA A 114 -0.78 16.27 10.16
CA ALA A 114 0.52 16.70 9.64
C ALA A 114 0.48 17.00 8.13
N ILE A 115 -0.24 16.19 7.34
CA ILE A 115 -0.42 16.44 5.91
C ILE A 115 -1.24 17.72 5.69
N VAL A 116 -2.34 17.90 6.41
CA VAL A 116 -3.19 19.09 6.30
C VAL A 116 -2.42 20.36 6.67
N ASP A 117 -1.65 20.32 7.76
CA ASP A 117 -0.82 21.45 8.20
C ASP A 117 0.25 21.81 7.17
N GLU A 118 0.94 20.81 6.62
CA GLU A 118 1.98 21.05 5.61
C GLU A 118 1.40 21.59 4.29
N LEU A 119 0.22 21.12 3.88
CA LEU A 119 -0.48 21.67 2.71
C LEU A 119 -0.89 23.13 2.94
N ALA A 120 -1.44 23.47 4.10
CA ALA A 120 -1.79 24.85 4.43
C ALA A 120 -0.57 25.79 4.41
N ARG A 121 0.57 25.34 4.97
CA ARG A 121 1.83 26.10 4.95
C ARG A 121 2.41 26.27 3.54
N SER A 122 2.19 25.29 2.66
CA SER A 122 2.64 25.34 1.27
C SER A 122 1.82 26.36 0.45
N ASP A 123 0.52 26.47 0.73
CA ASP A 123 -0.37 27.43 0.08
C ASP A 123 -0.06 28.88 0.50
N GLU A 124 0.39 29.11 1.74
CA GLU A 124 0.81 30.44 2.22
C GLU A 124 2.16 30.92 1.65
N SER A 125 2.99 29.99 1.16
CA SER A 125 4.32 30.29 0.61
C SER A 125 4.35 30.46 -0.92
N SER A 126 3.21 30.26 -1.61
CA SER A 126 3.07 30.34 -3.08
C SER A 126 2.38 31.63 -3.52
#